data_AF-A0A8C5Z4U4-F1
#
_entry.id   AF-A0A8C5Z4U4-F1
#
_cell.length_a   1.000
_cell.length_b   1.000
_cell.length_c   1.000
_cell.angle_alpha   90.00
_cell.angle_beta   90.00
_cell.angle_gamma   90.00
#
_symmetry.space_group_name_H-M   'P 1'
#
loop_
_entity.id
_entity.type
_entity.pdbx_description
1 polymer ?
#
loop_
_entity_poly.entity_id
_entity_poly.type
_entity_poly.pdbx_seq_one_letter_code
_entity_poly.pdbx_strand_id
1 'polypeptide(L)' 'MFLRKELPVRLANTMREVNLLPDNLLNRPSVGLVQSWYMQSFLELLEYENKSPEDPQVLDK' A
#
# COMPACT_ATOMS: atom_id res chain seq x y z
N MET A 1 2.08 15.74 7.45
CA MET A 1 2.60 14.49 8.07
C MET A 1 1.57 13.36 8.22
N PHE A 2 0.25 13.59 8.18
CA PHE A 2 -0.77 12.56 8.42
C PHE A 2 -0.80 11.43 7.37
N LEU A 3 -0.91 11.78 6.09
CA LEU A 3 -1.17 10.80 5.02
C LEU A 3 -0.07 9.75 4.83
N ARG A 4 1.21 10.12 4.95
CA ARG A 4 2.34 9.19 4.83
C ARG A 4 2.35 8.08 5.88
N LYS A 5 1.60 8.24 6.97
CA LYS A 5 1.42 7.22 8.02
C LYS A 5 0.06 6.54 7.90
N GLU A 6 -1.00 7.33 7.73
CA GLU A 6 -2.37 6.81 7.68
C GLU A 6 -2.64 5.95 6.44
N LEU A 7 -2.11 6.33 5.27
CA LEU A 7 -2.34 5.58 4.03
C LEU A 7 -1.71 4.17 4.06
N PRO A 8 -0.43 3.99 4.44
CA PRO A 8 0.13 2.65 4.63
C PRO A 8 -0.65 1.80 5.64
N VAL A 9 -1.09 2.40 6.76
CA VAL A 9 -1.90 1.70 7.79
C VAL A 9 -3.21 1.19 7.20
N ARG A 10 -3.93 2.02 6.44
CA ARG A 10 -5.19 1.60 5.79
C ARG A 10 -4.96 0.51 4.75
N LEU A 11 -3.93 0.65 3.92
CA LEU A 11 -3.60 -0.38 2.92
C LEU A 11 -3.25 -1.71 3.59
N ALA A 12 -2.44 -1.70 4.65
CA ALA A 12 -2.08 -2.91 5.39
C ALA A 12 -3.30 -3.61 6.01
N ASN A 13 -4.23 -2.85 6.59
CA ASN A 13 -5.46 -3.40 7.13
C ASN A 13 -6.32 -4.06 6.03
N THR A 14 -6.54 -3.38 4.91
CA THR A 14 -7.29 -3.94 3.78
C THR A 14 -6.61 -5.18 3.20
N MET A 15 -5.29 -5.16 3.00
CA MET A 15 -4.54 -6.33 2.50
C MET A 15 -4.68 -7.54 3.45
N ARG A 16 -4.68 -7.28 4.77
CA ARG A 16 -4.87 -8.33 5.77
C ARG A 16 -6.29 -8.91 5.70
N GLU A 17 -7.31 -8.09 5.51
CA GLU A 17 -8.69 -8.55 5.32
C GLU A 17 -8.85 -9.36 4.03
N VAL A 18 -8.24 -8.91 2.92
CA VAL A 18 -8.23 -9.64 1.64
C VAL A 18 -7.59 -11.03 1.81
N ASN A 19 -6.49 -11.14 2.55
CA ASN A 19 -5.83 -12.42 2.83
C ASN A 19 -6.67 -13.40 3.68
N LEU A 20 -7.77 -12.94 4.27
CA LEU A 20 -8.73 -13.78 5.01
C LEU A 20 -9.93 -14.21 4.16
N LEU A 21 -9.97 -13.83 2.88
CA LEU A 21 -11.01 -14.29 1.96
C LEU A 21 -10.90 -15.81 1.72
N PRO A 22 -12.00 -16.49 1.38
CA PRO A 22 -11.98 -17.90 1.03
C PRO A 22 -11.03 -18.22 -0.15
N ASP A 23 -10.35 -19.37 -0.10
CA ASP A 23 -9.33 -19.78 -1.09
C ASP A 23 -9.85 -19.76 -2.54
N ASN A 24 -11.11 -20.14 -2.76
CA ASN A 24 -11.74 -20.14 -4.09
C ASN A 24 -11.89 -18.74 -4.71
N LEU A 25 -11.88 -17.69 -3.87
CA LEU A 25 -11.87 -16.30 -4.27
C LEU A 25 -10.44 -15.75 -4.34
N LEU A 26 -9.59 -16.06 -3.36
CA LEU A 26 -8.17 -15.65 -3.36
C LEU A 26 -7.41 -16.14 -4.60
N ASN A 27 -7.70 -17.36 -5.06
CA ASN A 27 -7.07 -17.95 -6.24
C ASN A 27 -7.52 -17.32 -7.58
N ARG A 28 -8.43 -16.34 -7.56
CA ARG A 28 -8.86 -15.65 -8.79
C ARG A 28 -7.73 -14.71 -9.26
N PRO A 29 -7.33 -14.75 -10.54
CA PRO A 29 -6.28 -13.89 -11.07
C PRO A 29 -6.52 -12.39 -10.83
N SER A 30 -7.80 -11.96 -10.84
CA SER A 30 -8.19 -10.58 -10.54
C SER A 30 -7.86 -10.18 -9.10
N VAL A 31 -8.00 -11.08 -8.13
CA VAL A 31 -7.66 -10.81 -6.73
C VAL A 31 -6.15 -10.71 -6.56
N GLY A 32 -5.38 -11.61 -7.18
CA GLY A 32 -3.92 -11.51 -7.19
C GLY A 32 -3.41 -10.20 -7.82
N LEU A 33 -4.05 -9.72 -8.88
CA LEU A 33 -3.73 -8.44 -9.50
C LEU A 33 -3.99 -7.27 -8.53
N VAL A 34 -5.14 -7.24 -7.86
CA VAL A 34 -5.44 -6.20 -6.86
C VAL A 34 -4.47 -6.26 -5.69
N GLN A 35 -4.12 -7.45 -5.19
CA GLN A 35 -3.12 -7.61 -4.13
C GLN A 35 -1.75 -7.06 -4.56
N SER A 36 -1.33 -7.29 -5.81
CA SER A 36 -0.07 -6.74 -6.33
C SER A 36 -0.10 -5.20 -6.39
N TRP A 37 -1.21 -4.59 -6.79
CA TRP A 37 -1.37 -3.14 -6.80
C TRP A 37 -1.31 -2.55 -5.39
N TYR A 38 -2.01 -3.17 -4.43
CA TYR A 38 -1.96 -2.74 -3.03
C TYR A 38 -0.54 -2.84 -2.46
N MET A 39 0.17 -3.93 -2.74
CA MET A 39 1.56 -4.11 -2.31
C MET A 39 2.48 -3.05 -2.93
N GLN A 40 2.35 -2.80 -4.24
CA GLN A 40 3.16 -1.79 -4.92
C GLN A 40 2.92 -0.40 -4.31
N SER A 41 1.66 0.02 -4.18
CA SER A 41 1.32 1.31 -3.56
C SER A 41 1.79 1.42 -2.11
N PHE A 42 1.74 0.33 -1.35
CA PHE A 42 2.23 0.31 0.03
C PHE A 42 3.75 0.57 0.08
N LEU A 43 4.53 -0.10 -0.77
CA LEU A 43 5.99 0.07 -0.83
C LEU A 43 6.37 1.48 -1.30
N GLU A 44 5.71 1.99 -2.34
CA GLU A 44 5.93 3.34 -2.86
C GLU A 44 5.66 4.40 -1.77
N LEU A 45 4.59 4.24 -0.99
CA LEU A 45 4.28 5.17 0.11
C LEU A 45 5.29 5.10 1.26
N LEU A 46 5.83 3.91 1.54
CA LEU A 46 6.80 3.72 2.62
C LEU A 46 8.12 4.47 2.37
N GLU A 47 8.46 4.74 1.10
CA GLU A 47 9.62 5.57 0.74
C GLU A 47 9.52 7.01 1.29
N TYR A 48 8.32 7.49 1.61
CA TYR A 48 8.07 8.84 2.13
C TYR A 48 8.03 8.91 3.66
N GLU A 49 8.15 7.79 4.36
CA GLU A 49 7.99 7.73 5.81
C GLU A 49 9.04 8.61 6.53
N ASN A 50 10.29 8.54 6.08
CA ASN A 50 11.43 9.24 6.69
C ASN A 50 11.85 10.51 5.94
N LYS A 51 11.16 10.88 4.85
CA LYS A 51 11.49 12.08 4.07
C LYS A 51 10.99 13.35 4.75
N SER A 52 11.75 14.45 4.67
CA SER A 52 11.29 15.74 5.20
C SER A 52 10.21 16.32 4.26
N PRO A 53 9.07 16.82 4.76
CA PRO A 53 8.10 17.50 3.91
C PRO A 53 8.62 18.82 3.32
N GLU A 54 9.73 19.33 3.84
CA GLU A 54 10.36 20.59 3.41
C GLU A 54 11.42 20.38 2.33
N ASP A 55 11.80 19.13 2.05
CA ASP A 55 12.77 18.81 1.01
C ASP A 55 12.07 18.82 -0.37
N PRO A 56 12.40 19.78 -1.26
CA PRO A 56 11.74 19.94 -2.56
C PRO A 56 11.93 18.70 -3.46
N GLN A 57 13.04 17.98 -3.28
CA GLN A 57 13.38 16.82 -4.11
C GLN A 57 12.58 15.57 -3.76
N VAL A 58 11.77 15.62 -2.70
CA VAL A 58 10.98 14.48 -2.23
C VAL A 58 9.95 14.03 -3.26
N LEU A 59 9.41 14.95 -4.04
CA LEU A 59 8.37 14.71 -5.05
C LEU A 59 8.90 14.70 -6.49
N ASP A 60 10.19 14.98 -6.70
CA ASP A 60 10.81 15.09 -8.04
C ASP A 60 11.16 13.72 -8.67
N LYS A 61 10.47 12.65 -8.28
CA LYS A 61 10.69 11.29 -8.79
C LYS A 61 9.91 11.01 -10.07
#